data_AF-A0A7S4FB13-F1
#
_entry.id   AF-A0A7S4FB13-F1
#
_cell.length_a   1.000
_cell.length_b   1.000
_cell.length_c   1.000
_cell.angle_alpha   90.00
_cell.angle_beta   90.00
_cell.angle_gamma   90.00
#
_symmetry.space_group_name_H-M   'P 1'
#
loop_
_entity.id
_entity.type
_entity.pdbx_description
1 polymer ?
#
loop_
_entity_poly.entity_id
_entity_poly.type
_entity_poly.pdbx_seq_one_letter_code
_entity_poly.pdbx_strand_id
1 'polypeptide(L)'
;MDDGCRFRFGTEYRGDDRSYEGVDYLTVWIGQSSSVGNDECVSPPCFNPYWHGSMLNLVRKLRISAAYYAYIIAFLAKHIDGLHDCDMGTPSLCQGGANFIRSNLNRILATYDKFANETAVRLGRSASVLWLIEPDWHQYHEDTQEGGGLQVADMVRLFNEITARILRHLPEAKISFDISPWVNNQEQWLRPFIQSCTIHYMHTSGGRTSADSPRIRAHDGGNMVTWRQVYDIARRGIIADTGYGVGGLSLGLDESWNRFDNLKARISDGVIAITQANPGAGWAGSLGSLRSELAWQAPLRECSWAQSVYAPAPPPHGAAAHELHEQAGDIRNMSYYALLAALGIGVLISLVCFVRRKILAARSRWARLHPRSAISPVNSGTDISKQDELRPKPLRHGRAQRAASGGRGTRAGVEMGAAPHAKAKTPKAAKSGKPKPSKRCSSATADAKPKVPRPRPAKACSLAVANDADES
;
A
#
# COMPACT_ATOMS: atom_id res chain seq x y z
N MET A 1 16.96 -10.69 30.63
CA MET A 1 17.55 -11.69 29.72
C MET A 1 17.43 -11.10 28.35
N ASP A 2 18.55 -10.93 27.64
CA ASP A 2 18.52 -10.56 26.23
C ASP A 2 17.80 -11.69 25.49
N ASP A 3 16.53 -11.47 25.14
CA ASP A 3 15.77 -12.38 24.30
C ASP A 3 16.45 -12.39 22.94
N GLY A 4 17.40 -13.31 22.80
CA GLY A 4 18.15 -13.56 21.58
C GLY A 4 17.21 -13.60 20.37
N CYS A 5 17.74 -13.21 19.22
CA CYS A 5 17.01 -13.14 17.97
C CYS A 5 16.21 -14.42 17.68
N ARG A 6 14.91 -14.36 17.98
CA ARG A 6 13.92 -15.40 17.68
C ARG A 6 13.24 -15.13 16.34
N PHE A 7 12.73 -16.18 15.71
CA PHE A 7 11.88 -16.06 14.53
C PHE A 7 10.63 -15.25 14.84
N ARG A 8 10.23 -14.37 13.91
CA ARG A 8 9.14 -13.41 14.12
C ARG A 8 7.89 -13.73 13.30
N PHE A 9 6.74 -13.49 13.91
CA PHE A 9 5.43 -13.71 13.29
C PHE A 9 4.67 -12.40 13.22
N GLY A 10 4.24 -12.01 12.02
CA GLY A 10 3.46 -10.81 11.77
C GLY A 10 2.14 -11.10 11.07
N THR A 11 1.19 -10.17 11.20
CA THR A 11 -0.08 -10.22 10.47
C THR A 11 -0.52 -8.83 10.04
N GLU A 12 -1.40 -8.77 9.04
CA GLU A 12 -2.07 -7.53 8.68
C GLU A 12 -2.96 -7.03 9.82
N TYR A 13 -2.92 -5.73 10.06
CA TYR A 13 -3.89 -5.04 10.89
C TYR A 13 -5.26 -5.04 10.20
N ARG A 14 -6.29 -5.50 10.92
CA ARG A 14 -7.65 -5.70 10.42
C ARG A 14 -8.72 -5.03 11.31
N GLY A 15 -8.32 -4.08 12.15
CA GLY A 15 -9.17 -3.44 13.15
C GLY A 15 -8.83 -3.83 14.59
N ASP A 16 -9.34 -3.06 15.54
CA ASP A 16 -9.02 -3.18 16.97
C ASP A 16 -9.79 -4.29 17.68
N ASP A 17 -10.85 -4.80 17.05
CA ASP A 17 -11.70 -5.89 17.56
C ASP A 17 -11.08 -7.29 17.34
N ARG A 18 -9.96 -7.36 16.62
CA ARG A 18 -9.23 -8.61 16.34
C ARG A 18 -8.24 -8.95 17.45
N SER A 19 -8.07 -10.25 17.69
CA SER A 19 -6.99 -10.76 18.54
C SER A 19 -5.68 -10.81 17.76
N TYR A 20 -4.62 -10.26 18.36
CA TYR A 20 -3.24 -10.29 17.86
C TYR A 20 -2.32 -11.02 18.84
N GLU A 21 -2.87 -11.93 19.65
CA GLU A 21 -2.10 -12.70 20.61
C GLU A 21 -0.99 -13.51 19.94
N GLY A 22 0.20 -13.47 20.52
CA GLY A 22 1.36 -14.23 20.04
C GLY A 22 2.05 -13.62 18.80
N VAL A 23 1.54 -12.52 18.24
CA VAL A 23 2.16 -11.81 17.11
C VAL A 23 3.31 -10.90 17.58
N ASP A 24 4.37 -10.76 16.80
CA ASP A 24 5.53 -9.87 17.08
C ASP A 24 5.43 -8.50 16.41
N TYR A 25 4.67 -8.37 15.32
CA TYR A 25 4.48 -7.10 14.62
C TYR A 25 3.19 -7.07 13.80
N LEU A 26 2.65 -5.87 13.58
CA LEU A 26 1.52 -5.64 12.69
C LEU A 26 1.96 -4.95 11.40
N THR A 27 1.40 -5.40 10.28
CA THR A 27 1.60 -4.74 8.98
C THR A 27 0.38 -3.95 8.57
N VAL A 28 0.59 -2.83 7.88
CA VAL A 28 -0.48 -2.13 7.16
C VAL A 28 0.04 -1.59 5.83
N TRP A 29 -0.81 -1.59 4.82
CA TRP A 29 -0.53 -0.93 3.54
C TRP A 29 -0.60 0.58 3.71
N ILE A 30 0.39 1.29 3.17
CA ILE A 30 0.36 2.75 3.10
C ILE A 30 0.41 3.21 1.64
N GLY A 31 -0.12 4.40 1.38
CA GLY A 31 -0.32 4.94 0.04
C GLY A 31 -1.75 4.80 -0.47
N GLN A 32 -2.55 3.88 0.08
CA GLN A 32 -3.98 3.74 -0.24
C GLN A 32 -4.79 4.97 0.20
N SER A 33 -5.72 5.42 -0.64
CA SER A 33 -6.95 6.06 -0.15
C SER A 33 -8.03 4.99 -0.04
N SER A 34 -8.63 4.84 1.14
CA SER A 34 -9.88 4.10 1.24
C SER A 34 -10.96 4.88 0.48
N SER A 35 -11.55 4.26 -0.55
CA SER A 35 -12.79 4.75 -1.19
C SER A 35 -14.03 4.47 -0.34
N VAL A 36 -13.85 3.90 0.85
CA VAL A 36 -14.94 3.37 1.68
C VAL A 36 -15.19 4.31 2.86
N GLY A 37 -16.24 5.13 2.72
CA GLY A 37 -17.00 5.71 3.82
C GLY A 37 -16.29 6.75 4.69
N ASN A 38 -16.60 8.02 4.44
CA ASN A 38 -16.51 9.15 5.37
C ASN A 38 -15.09 9.74 5.60
N ASP A 39 -14.69 10.63 4.68
CA ASP A 39 -14.41 12.05 4.95
C ASP A 39 -13.11 12.63 5.56
N GLU A 40 -12.00 11.91 5.74
CA GLU A 40 -10.73 12.62 6.09
C GLU A 40 -9.59 12.51 5.07
N CYS A 41 -9.80 11.71 4.03
CA CYS A 41 -8.78 11.41 3.02
C CYS A 41 -9.20 11.89 1.63
N VAL A 42 -9.61 13.16 1.54
CA VAL A 42 -10.18 13.77 0.32
C VAL A 42 -9.18 13.84 -0.84
N SER A 43 -7.87 13.85 -0.55
CA SER A 43 -6.81 13.85 -1.57
C SER A 43 -5.71 12.84 -1.21
N PRO A 44 -5.73 11.62 -1.79
CA PRO A 44 -4.66 10.66 -1.62
C PRO A 44 -3.33 11.14 -2.19
N PRO A 45 -2.23 10.58 -1.67
CA PRO A 45 -2.13 9.60 -0.59
C PRO A 45 -2.12 10.32 0.76
N CYS A 46 -2.80 9.76 1.75
CA CYS A 46 -3.04 10.41 3.02
C CYS A 46 -2.86 9.42 4.17
N PHE A 47 -2.34 9.93 5.27
CA PHE A 47 -2.27 9.16 6.51
C PHE A 47 -3.69 9.13 7.11
N ASN A 48 -4.38 8.00 6.99
CA ASN A 48 -5.67 7.79 7.65
C ASN A 48 -5.49 7.57 9.18
N PRO A 49 -5.98 8.49 10.05
CA PRO A 49 -5.82 8.35 11.49
C PRO A 49 -6.64 7.19 12.08
N TYR A 50 -7.77 6.82 11.47
CA TYR A 50 -8.61 5.70 11.91
C TYR A 50 -8.04 4.34 11.56
N TRP A 51 -7.27 4.24 10.47
CA TRP A 51 -6.65 2.98 10.06
C TRP A 51 -5.17 2.89 10.46
N HIS A 52 -4.33 3.75 9.88
CA HIS A 52 -2.90 3.77 10.21
C HIS A 52 -2.68 4.22 11.65
N GLY A 53 -3.36 5.30 12.07
CA GLY A 53 -3.24 5.79 13.44
C GLY A 53 -3.71 4.78 14.48
N SER A 54 -4.80 4.05 14.21
CA SER A 54 -5.26 3.02 15.12
C SER A 54 -4.31 1.82 15.21
N MET A 55 -3.77 1.36 14.07
CA MET A 55 -2.70 0.35 14.07
C MET A 55 -1.51 0.80 14.94
N LEU A 56 -1.03 2.04 14.77
CA LEU A 56 0.09 2.58 15.56
C LEU A 56 -0.24 2.68 17.06
N ASN A 57 -1.47 3.01 17.43
CA ASN A 57 -1.89 3.01 18.82
C ASN A 57 -1.92 1.59 19.40
N LEU A 58 -2.40 0.62 18.61
CA LEU A 58 -2.48 -0.77 19.02
C LEU A 58 -1.10 -1.41 19.19
N VAL A 59 -0.17 -1.22 18.26
CA VAL A 59 1.20 -1.75 18.40
C VAL A 59 1.91 -1.16 19.62
N ARG A 60 1.68 0.13 19.93
CA ARG A 60 2.19 0.74 21.18
C ARG A 60 1.58 0.06 22.41
N LYS A 61 0.26 -0.12 22.43
CA LYS A 61 -0.47 -0.78 23.53
C LYS A 61 0.03 -2.21 23.77
N LEU A 62 0.23 -2.96 22.69
CA LEU A 62 0.67 -4.36 22.73
C LEU A 62 2.19 -4.51 22.89
N ARG A 63 2.97 -3.43 22.73
CA ARG A 63 4.44 -3.44 22.74
C ARG A 63 5.03 -4.41 21.71
N ILE A 64 4.43 -4.44 20.53
CA ILE A 64 4.90 -5.18 19.35
C ILE A 64 5.32 -4.18 18.26
N SER A 65 6.06 -4.59 17.24
CA SER A 65 6.56 -3.64 16.23
C SER A 65 5.51 -3.27 15.18
N ALA A 66 5.67 -2.08 14.58
CA ALA A 66 4.90 -1.67 13.41
C ALA A 66 5.69 -1.93 12.12
N ALA A 67 4.99 -2.33 11.06
CA ALA A 67 5.55 -2.49 9.73
C ALA A 67 4.62 -1.91 8.66
N TYR A 68 5.20 -1.25 7.66
CA TYR A 68 4.47 -0.70 6.52
C TYR A 68 4.78 -1.44 5.24
N TYR A 69 3.75 -1.91 4.52
CA TYR A 69 3.86 -2.16 3.09
C TYR A 69 3.75 -0.82 2.37
N ALA A 70 4.91 -0.22 2.06
CA ALA A 70 5.00 1.11 1.50
C ALA A 70 4.87 1.08 -0.02
N TYR A 71 3.66 0.84 -0.50
CA TYR A 71 3.30 0.74 -1.92
C TYR A 71 2.82 2.10 -2.48
N ILE A 72 3.55 3.16 -2.10
CA ILE A 72 3.14 4.56 -2.29
C ILE A 72 3.14 4.94 -3.77
N ILE A 73 4.17 4.56 -4.53
CA ILE A 73 4.28 4.82 -5.97
C ILE A 73 3.10 4.18 -6.69
N ALA A 74 2.83 2.91 -6.43
CA ALA A 74 1.73 2.18 -7.09
C ALA A 74 0.36 2.78 -6.77
N PHE A 75 0.06 3.10 -5.50
CA PHE A 75 -1.22 3.70 -5.16
C PHE A 75 -1.38 5.13 -5.70
N LEU A 76 -0.28 5.90 -5.73
CA LEU A 76 -0.27 7.21 -6.38
C LEU A 76 -0.58 7.12 -7.87
N ALA A 77 0.10 6.21 -8.57
CA ALA A 77 -0.10 5.96 -10.00
C ALA A 77 -1.52 5.48 -10.31
N LYS A 78 -2.07 4.55 -9.51
CA LYS A 78 -3.45 4.08 -9.62
C LYS A 78 -4.45 5.22 -9.48
N HIS A 79 -4.20 6.13 -8.54
CA HIS A 79 -5.12 7.21 -8.28
C HIS A 79 -5.04 8.34 -9.32
N ILE A 80 -3.84 8.76 -9.70
CA ILE A 80 -3.63 9.97 -10.51
C ILE A 80 -3.73 9.65 -12.00
N ASP A 81 -3.07 8.56 -12.42
CA ASP A 81 -2.94 8.21 -13.84
C ASP A 81 -3.87 7.04 -14.23
N GLY A 82 -4.64 6.50 -13.27
CA GLY A 82 -5.56 5.38 -13.51
C GLY A 82 -4.84 4.07 -13.86
N LEU A 83 -3.57 3.92 -13.47
CA LEU A 83 -2.81 2.70 -13.76
C LEU A 83 -3.34 1.53 -12.91
N HIS A 84 -3.29 0.31 -13.43
CA HIS A 84 -3.56 -0.92 -12.68
C HIS A 84 -2.26 -1.60 -12.24
N ASP A 85 -2.34 -2.52 -11.29
CA ASP A 85 -1.24 -3.49 -11.11
C ASP A 85 -1.02 -4.25 -12.42
N CYS A 86 0.21 -4.70 -12.65
CA CYS A 86 0.58 -5.36 -13.92
C CYS A 86 -0.29 -6.57 -14.25
N ASP A 87 -0.78 -7.29 -13.23
CA ASP A 87 -1.63 -8.46 -13.36
C ASP A 87 -3.14 -8.14 -13.23
N MET A 88 -3.52 -6.86 -13.17
CA MET A 88 -4.89 -6.41 -12.91
C MET A 88 -5.55 -5.60 -14.04
N GLY A 89 -4.85 -5.24 -15.12
CA GLY A 89 -5.46 -4.58 -16.27
C GLY A 89 -4.51 -3.68 -17.07
N THR A 90 -5.07 -2.86 -17.97
CA THR A 90 -4.35 -1.84 -18.74
C THR A 90 -5.14 -0.52 -18.78
N PRO A 91 -4.51 0.67 -18.71
CA PRO A 91 -3.05 0.88 -18.59
C PRO A 91 -2.52 0.39 -17.23
N SER A 92 -1.26 -0.02 -17.16
CA SER A 92 -0.68 -0.67 -15.97
C SER A 92 0.62 -0.05 -15.49
N LEU A 93 1.03 -0.40 -14.28
CA LEU A 93 2.34 -0.05 -13.73
C LEU A 93 3.51 -0.59 -14.56
N CYS A 94 3.34 -1.70 -15.29
CA CYS A 94 4.35 -2.26 -16.21
C CYS A 94 4.50 -1.48 -17.54
N GLN A 95 3.59 -0.54 -17.80
CA GLN A 95 3.60 0.32 -18.98
C GLN A 95 3.84 1.78 -18.61
N GLY A 96 3.13 2.31 -17.60
CA GLY A 96 3.19 3.73 -17.25
C GLY A 96 3.99 4.05 -15.99
N GLY A 97 4.42 3.05 -15.20
CA GLY A 97 4.97 3.26 -13.87
C GLY A 97 6.28 4.08 -13.85
N ALA A 98 7.19 3.84 -14.78
CA ALA A 98 8.44 4.60 -14.89
C ALA A 98 8.19 6.07 -15.28
N ASN A 99 7.28 6.30 -16.24
CA ASN A 99 6.89 7.65 -16.63
C ASN A 99 6.18 8.39 -15.49
N PHE A 100 5.33 7.68 -14.74
CA PHE A 100 4.68 8.21 -13.54
C PHE A 100 5.71 8.69 -12.52
N ILE A 101 6.71 7.86 -12.20
CA ILE A 101 7.78 8.20 -11.24
C ILE A 101 8.51 9.48 -11.68
N ARG A 102 8.90 9.57 -12.95
CA ARG A 102 9.59 10.77 -13.49
C ARG A 102 8.74 12.03 -13.33
N SER A 103 7.46 11.93 -13.61
CA SER A 103 6.52 13.07 -13.60
C SER A 103 6.06 13.47 -12.20
N ASN A 104 6.13 12.54 -11.23
CA ASN A 104 5.56 12.73 -9.89
C ASN A 104 6.57 12.54 -8.74
N LEU A 105 7.88 12.57 -9.02
CA LEU A 105 8.93 12.32 -8.04
C LEU A 105 8.75 13.12 -6.74
N ASN A 106 8.51 14.44 -6.85
CA ASN A 106 8.33 15.29 -5.67
C ASN A 106 7.12 14.88 -4.82
N ARG A 107 6.03 14.43 -5.45
CA ARG A 107 4.82 13.97 -4.75
C ARG A 107 5.07 12.63 -4.05
N ILE A 108 5.79 11.71 -4.69
CA ILE A 108 6.21 10.44 -4.09
C ILE A 108 7.04 10.72 -2.82
N LEU A 109 8.09 11.54 -2.93
CA LEU A 109 8.97 11.85 -1.80
C LEU A 109 8.24 12.59 -0.68
N ALA A 110 7.36 13.54 -1.01
CA ALA A 110 6.55 14.25 -0.02
C ALA A 110 5.59 13.31 0.73
N THR A 111 5.09 12.26 0.06
CA THR A 111 4.22 11.26 0.69
C THR A 111 4.99 10.44 1.72
N TYR A 112 6.19 9.96 1.38
CA TYR A 112 7.05 9.27 2.35
C TYR A 112 7.40 10.15 3.55
N ASP A 113 7.75 11.41 3.30
CA ASP A 113 8.05 12.40 4.34
C ASP A 113 6.84 12.58 5.28
N LYS A 114 5.62 12.72 4.73
CA LYS A 114 4.37 12.84 5.48
C LYS A 114 4.11 11.60 6.35
N PHE A 115 4.12 10.40 5.79
CA PHE A 115 3.86 9.18 6.56
C PHE A 115 4.88 8.96 7.68
N ALA A 116 6.17 9.25 7.41
CA ALA A 116 7.21 9.14 8.42
C ALA A 116 7.03 10.17 9.55
N ASN A 117 6.69 11.42 9.22
CA ASN A 117 6.39 12.46 10.21
C ASN A 117 5.17 12.10 11.08
N GLU A 118 4.05 11.69 10.46
CA GLU A 118 2.83 11.29 11.19
C GLU A 118 3.05 10.10 12.12
N THR A 119 3.91 9.18 11.70
CA THR A 119 4.35 8.04 12.52
C THR A 119 5.21 8.50 13.68
N ALA A 120 6.16 9.42 13.45
CA ALA A 120 7.00 9.98 14.51
C ALA A 120 6.21 10.81 15.54
N VAL A 121 5.20 11.56 15.10
CA VAL A 121 4.27 12.28 15.99
C VAL A 121 3.55 11.31 16.93
N ARG A 122 3.15 10.14 16.40
CA ARG A 122 2.48 9.12 17.21
C ARG A 122 3.48 8.35 18.04
N LEU A 123 4.32 7.51 17.44
CA LEU A 123 5.18 6.56 18.16
C LEU A 123 6.43 7.19 18.79
N GLY A 124 6.76 8.44 18.47
CA GLY A 124 8.01 9.09 18.81
C GLY A 124 9.08 8.91 17.74
N ARG A 125 10.06 9.84 17.68
CA ARG A 125 11.15 9.81 16.69
C ARG A 125 12.08 8.59 16.84
N SER A 126 12.19 8.04 18.04
CA SER A 126 13.00 6.84 18.32
C SER A 126 12.29 5.53 17.94
N ALA A 127 11.08 5.58 17.38
CA ALA A 127 10.34 4.40 16.99
C ALA A 127 11.06 3.63 15.88
N SER A 128 11.38 2.36 16.14
CA SER A 128 11.89 1.44 15.11
C SER A 128 10.72 0.82 14.36
N VAL A 129 10.25 1.52 13.33
CA VAL A 129 9.21 1.04 12.40
C VAL A 129 9.88 0.41 11.19
N LEU A 130 9.38 -0.74 10.76
CA LEU A 130 9.86 -1.41 9.55
C LEU A 130 9.14 -0.88 8.31
N TRP A 131 9.89 -0.47 7.30
CA TRP A 131 9.39 -0.03 6.01
C TRP A 131 9.73 -1.06 4.94
N LEU A 132 8.73 -1.78 4.47
CA LEU A 132 8.79 -2.66 3.31
C LEU A 132 8.57 -1.81 2.06
N ILE A 133 9.67 -1.29 1.50
CA ILE A 133 9.62 -0.24 0.47
C ILE A 133 9.28 -0.82 -0.89
N GLU A 134 8.19 -0.32 -1.47
CA GLU A 134 7.70 -0.54 -2.84
C GLU A 134 7.79 -2.00 -3.26
N PRO A 135 6.76 -2.81 -2.95
CA PRO A 135 6.68 -4.14 -3.51
C PRO A 135 6.66 -4.04 -5.05
N ASP A 136 7.49 -4.84 -5.72
CA ASP A 136 7.70 -4.84 -7.18
C ASP A 136 8.44 -3.61 -7.74
N TRP A 137 9.71 -3.44 -7.38
CA TRP A 137 10.61 -2.46 -8.03
C TRP A 137 10.91 -2.79 -9.50
N HIS A 138 10.97 -4.09 -9.82
CA HIS A 138 11.41 -4.54 -11.13
C HIS A 138 10.47 -4.09 -12.25
N GLN A 139 9.16 -4.02 -12.01
CA GLN A 139 8.21 -3.56 -13.03
C GLN A 139 8.59 -2.20 -13.63
N TYR A 140 9.18 -1.28 -12.86
CA TYR A 140 9.57 0.06 -13.33
C TYR A 140 10.85 0.06 -14.19
N HIS A 141 11.60 -1.05 -14.17
CA HIS A 141 12.82 -1.23 -14.96
C HIS A 141 12.54 -1.78 -16.36
N GLU A 142 11.38 -2.42 -16.57
CA GLU A 142 11.11 -3.18 -17.78
C GLU A 142 11.11 -2.32 -19.05
N ASP A 143 11.54 -2.92 -20.17
CA ASP A 143 11.60 -2.25 -21.47
C ASP A 143 10.20 -1.90 -22.03
N THR A 144 9.14 -2.46 -21.45
CA THR A 144 7.73 -2.19 -21.80
C THR A 144 7.24 -0.82 -21.32
N GLN A 145 8.04 -0.11 -20.54
CA GLN A 145 7.69 1.19 -19.98
C GLN A 145 7.66 2.30 -21.04
N GLU A 146 6.66 3.17 -20.94
CA GLU A 146 6.52 4.39 -21.73
C GLU A 146 7.69 5.33 -21.44
N GLY A 147 8.39 5.74 -22.51
CA GLY A 147 9.63 6.50 -22.39
C GLY A 147 10.83 5.67 -21.90
N GLY A 148 10.71 4.34 -21.90
CA GLY A 148 11.73 3.38 -21.47
C GLY A 148 11.72 3.14 -19.96
N GLY A 149 12.23 1.98 -19.55
CA GLY A 149 12.37 1.61 -18.15
C GLY A 149 13.33 2.53 -17.39
N LEU A 150 13.15 2.64 -16.07
CA LEU A 150 14.12 3.31 -15.21
C LEU A 150 15.45 2.55 -15.25
N GLN A 151 16.55 3.27 -15.38
CA GLN A 151 17.86 2.65 -15.25
C GLN A 151 18.11 2.27 -13.78
N VAL A 152 18.89 1.21 -13.54
CA VAL A 152 19.17 0.74 -12.17
C VAL A 152 19.78 1.86 -11.29
N ALA A 153 20.63 2.69 -11.87
CA ALA A 153 21.20 3.85 -11.17
C ALA A 153 20.13 4.88 -10.73
N ASP A 154 19.08 5.07 -11.52
CA ASP A 154 17.98 5.98 -11.19
C ASP A 154 17.12 5.41 -10.06
N MET A 155 16.87 4.10 -10.06
CA MET A 155 16.15 3.41 -8.98
C MET A 155 16.94 3.42 -7.66
N VAL A 156 18.26 3.19 -7.71
CA VAL A 156 19.14 3.30 -6.53
C VAL A 156 19.08 4.71 -5.93
N ARG A 157 19.15 5.74 -6.78
CA ARG A 157 19.02 7.14 -6.33
C ARG A 157 17.65 7.40 -5.69
N LEU A 158 16.56 6.97 -6.34
CA LEU A 158 15.22 7.11 -5.81
C LEU A 158 15.05 6.40 -4.46
N PHE A 159 15.55 5.17 -4.33
CA PHE A 159 15.48 4.40 -3.08
C PHE A 159 16.19 5.12 -1.93
N ASN A 160 17.36 5.71 -2.19
CA ASN A 160 18.11 6.50 -1.21
C ASN A 160 17.37 7.78 -0.83
N GLU A 161 16.77 8.48 -1.80
CA GLU A 161 15.96 9.66 -1.51
C GLU A 161 14.75 9.34 -0.63
N ILE A 162 14.02 8.26 -0.95
CA ILE A 162 12.91 7.74 -0.12
C ILE A 162 13.39 7.43 1.30
N THR A 163 14.46 6.64 1.41
CA THR A 163 15.03 6.24 2.70
C THR A 163 15.45 7.45 3.53
N ALA A 164 16.05 8.47 2.91
CA ALA A 164 16.43 9.70 3.58
C ALA A 164 15.21 10.49 4.11
N ARG A 165 14.07 10.49 3.41
CA ARG A 165 12.82 11.10 3.91
C ARG A 165 12.30 10.38 5.14
N ILE A 166 12.33 9.05 5.13
CA ILE A 166 11.89 8.23 6.27
C ILE A 166 12.78 8.49 7.49
N LEU A 167 14.10 8.33 7.32
CA LEU A 167 15.07 8.41 8.43
C LEU A 167 15.20 9.81 9.03
N ARG A 168 14.86 10.87 8.28
CA ARG A 168 14.80 12.24 8.80
C ARG A 168 13.84 12.36 9.99
N HIS A 169 12.71 11.65 9.93
CA HIS A 169 11.66 11.70 10.96
C HIS A 169 11.76 10.54 11.95
N LEU A 170 12.23 9.38 11.48
CA LEU A 170 12.38 8.14 12.24
C LEU A 170 13.80 7.58 12.07
N PRO A 171 14.82 8.11 12.77
CA PRO A 171 16.22 7.67 12.60
C PRO A 171 16.44 6.18 12.89
N GLU A 172 15.60 5.58 13.73
CA GLU A 172 15.69 4.16 14.11
C GLU A 172 14.85 3.23 13.22
N ALA A 173 14.16 3.77 12.20
CA ALA A 173 13.38 2.97 11.27
C ALA A 173 14.26 1.95 10.54
N LYS A 174 13.69 0.78 10.27
CA LYS A 174 14.34 -0.27 9.49
C LYS A 174 13.78 -0.29 8.10
N ILE A 175 14.64 -0.57 7.14
CA ILE A 175 14.36 -0.45 5.72
C ILE A 175 14.53 -1.82 5.09
N SER A 176 13.51 -2.26 4.35
CA SER A 176 13.53 -3.53 3.63
C SER A 176 13.39 -3.29 2.13
N PHE A 177 14.11 -4.09 1.35
CA PHE A 177 14.05 -4.09 -0.11
C PHE A 177 13.25 -5.30 -0.62
N ASP A 178 12.37 -5.08 -1.59
CA ASP A 178 11.54 -6.14 -2.17
C ASP A 178 12.38 -7.08 -3.03
N ILE A 179 12.19 -8.38 -2.82
CA ILE A 179 12.72 -9.43 -3.67
C ILE A 179 11.74 -9.55 -4.82
N SER A 180 12.24 -9.38 -6.04
CA SER A 180 11.47 -9.61 -7.27
C SER A 180 11.77 -11.03 -7.77
N PRO A 181 11.08 -12.09 -7.29
CA PRO A 181 11.49 -13.46 -7.53
C PRO A 181 11.30 -13.89 -9.00
N TRP A 182 10.61 -13.11 -9.84
CA TRP A 182 10.56 -13.32 -11.30
C TRP A 182 11.87 -12.98 -12.02
N VAL A 183 12.84 -12.34 -11.34
CA VAL A 183 14.16 -12.03 -11.90
C VAL A 183 15.16 -13.13 -11.57
N ASN A 184 15.42 -14.06 -12.48
CA ASN A 184 16.31 -15.19 -12.17
C ASN A 184 17.78 -14.79 -11.88
N ASN A 185 18.28 -13.70 -12.50
CA ASN A 185 19.60 -13.17 -12.19
C ASN A 185 19.57 -12.17 -11.03
N GLN A 186 19.25 -12.67 -9.83
CA GLN A 186 19.17 -11.86 -8.60
C GLN A 186 20.48 -11.16 -8.27
N GLU A 187 21.62 -11.77 -8.60
CA GLU A 187 22.94 -11.19 -8.35
C GLU A 187 23.13 -9.87 -9.10
N GLN A 188 22.79 -9.83 -10.39
CA GLN A 188 22.84 -8.61 -11.18
C GLN A 188 21.81 -7.57 -10.72
N TRP A 189 20.62 -8.03 -10.34
CA TRP A 189 19.50 -7.18 -9.94
C TRP A 189 19.72 -6.50 -8.58
N LEU A 190 20.06 -7.29 -7.55
CA LEU A 190 20.11 -6.81 -6.16
C LEU A 190 21.42 -6.10 -5.83
N ARG A 191 22.56 -6.52 -6.43
CA ARG A 191 23.89 -6.04 -6.03
C ARG A 191 24.04 -4.52 -6.05
N PRO A 192 23.54 -3.77 -7.06
CA PRO A 192 23.61 -2.32 -7.06
C PRO A 192 22.94 -1.67 -5.84
N PHE A 193 21.77 -2.17 -5.44
CA PHE A 193 21.04 -1.68 -4.27
C PHE A 193 21.77 -2.05 -2.97
N ILE A 194 22.18 -3.31 -2.81
CA ILE A 194 22.88 -3.77 -1.60
C ILE A 194 24.18 -3.00 -1.36
N GLN A 195 24.89 -2.61 -2.43
CA GLN A 195 26.15 -1.86 -2.32
C GLN A 195 25.95 -0.37 -2.07
N SER A 196 24.79 0.19 -2.45
CA SER A 196 24.61 1.64 -2.53
C SER A 196 23.50 2.20 -1.64
N CYS A 197 22.70 1.33 -1.00
CA CYS A 197 21.53 1.70 -0.22
C CYS A 197 21.59 1.18 1.20
N THR A 198 20.97 1.93 2.12
CA THR A 198 20.74 1.47 3.49
C THR A 198 19.61 0.44 3.52
N ILE A 199 19.96 -0.83 3.48
CA ILE A 199 19.03 -1.96 3.52
C ILE A 199 19.33 -2.82 4.74
N HIS A 200 18.31 -2.99 5.59
CA HIS A 200 18.38 -3.78 6.81
C HIS A 200 17.86 -5.21 6.60
N TYR A 201 16.83 -5.35 5.76
CA TYR A 201 16.15 -6.61 5.49
C TYR A 201 15.84 -6.77 4.01
N MET A 202 15.57 -8.00 3.61
CA MET A 202 14.87 -8.29 2.36
C MET A 202 13.45 -8.70 2.69
N HIS A 203 12.51 -8.47 1.79
CA HIS A 203 11.17 -9.03 1.93
C HIS A 203 10.65 -9.54 0.61
N THR A 204 9.74 -10.48 0.65
CA THR A 204 8.91 -10.82 -0.52
C THR A 204 7.61 -10.05 -0.45
N SER A 205 6.97 -9.86 -1.60
CA SER A 205 5.63 -9.28 -1.68
C SER A 205 4.68 -10.13 -2.53
N GLY A 206 3.38 -9.86 -2.40
CA GLY A 206 2.32 -10.53 -3.15
C GLY A 206 1.84 -11.85 -2.55
N GLY A 207 2.27 -12.19 -1.32
CA GLY A 207 1.69 -13.22 -0.46
C GLY A 207 1.64 -14.67 -0.98
N ARG A 208 2.34 -14.98 -2.06
CA ARG A 208 2.32 -16.30 -2.72
C ARG A 208 3.67 -17.00 -2.58
N THR A 209 4.25 -17.00 -1.39
CA THR A 209 5.56 -17.63 -1.15
C THR A 209 5.42 -19.08 -0.69
N SER A 210 6.40 -19.92 -1.02
CA SER A 210 6.37 -21.37 -0.77
C SER A 210 7.26 -21.74 0.42
N ALA A 211 6.64 -22.12 1.55
CA ALA A 211 7.35 -22.53 2.75
C ALA A 211 7.98 -23.92 2.63
N ASP A 212 7.39 -24.79 1.83
CA ASP A 212 7.76 -26.20 1.64
C ASP A 212 8.82 -26.42 0.54
N SER A 213 9.35 -25.34 -0.02
CA SER A 213 10.30 -25.38 -1.13
C SER A 213 11.46 -24.41 -0.91
N PRO A 214 12.68 -24.78 -1.36
CA PRO A 214 13.82 -23.84 -1.35
C PRO A 214 13.60 -22.65 -2.30
N ARG A 215 12.74 -22.78 -3.32
CA ARG A 215 12.32 -21.68 -4.19
C ARG A 215 11.27 -20.80 -3.52
N ILE A 216 11.38 -19.49 -3.71
CA ILE A 216 10.49 -18.49 -3.11
C ILE A 216 9.04 -18.64 -3.60
N ARG A 217 8.83 -18.78 -4.92
CA ARG A 217 7.50 -19.00 -5.52
C ARG A 217 7.51 -20.25 -6.39
N ALA A 218 7.47 -21.41 -5.74
CA ALA A 218 7.66 -22.70 -6.40
C ALA A 218 6.51 -23.10 -7.34
N HIS A 219 5.35 -22.47 -7.22
CA HIS A 219 4.22 -22.72 -8.09
C HIS A 219 4.22 -21.83 -9.34
N ASP A 220 5.05 -20.79 -9.39
CA ASP A 220 5.18 -19.92 -10.56
C ASP A 220 6.21 -20.51 -11.53
N GLY A 221 5.72 -20.94 -12.70
CA GLY A 221 6.57 -21.47 -13.76
C GLY A 221 7.67 -20.49 -14.16
N GLY A 222 8.91 -20.95 -14.26
CA GLY A 222 10.07 -20.12 -14.66
C GLY A 222 10.73 -19.33 -13.54
N ASN A 223 10.15 -19.31 -12.34
CA ASN A 223 10.78 -18.71 -11.16
C ASN A 223 11.77 -19.69 -10.52
N MET A 224 13.06 -19.40 -10.61
CA MET A 224 14.13 -20.25 -10.08
C MET A 224 14.80 -19.66 -8.83
N VAL A 225 14.30 -18.52 -8.33
CA VAL A 225 14.90 -17.81 -7.21
C VAL A 225 14.68 -18.58 -5.91
N THR A 226 15.76 -18.81 -5.17
CA THR A 226 15.73 -19.50 -3.88
C THR A 226 15.92 -18.53 -2.71
N TRP A 227 15.37 -18.88 -1.55
CA TRP A 227 15.57 -18.14 -0.30
C TRP A 227 17.07 -18.00 0.00
N ARG A 228 17.80 -19.11 -0.08
CA ARG A 228 19.23 -19.17 0.22
C ARG A 228 20.07 -18.30 -0.70
N GLN A 229 19.78 -18.33 -2.00
CA GLN A 229 20.46 -17.49 -2.99
C GLN A 229 20.34 -16.01 -2.64
N VAL A 230 19.13 -15.54 -2.32
CA VAL A 230 18.91 -14.13 -1.94
C VAL A 230 19.69 -13.80 -0.66
N TYR A 231 19.66 -14.67 0.35
CA TYR A 231 20.41 -14.47 1.58
C TYR A 231 21.93 -14.41 1.36
N ASP A 232 22.48 -15.29 0.50
CA ASP A 232 23.91 -15.31 0.21
C ASP A 232 24.39 -14.05 -0.55
N ILE A 233 23.52 -13.44 -1.38
CA ILE A 233 23.78 -12.19 -2.09
C ILE A 233 23.67 -10.99 -1.15
N ALA A 234 22.53 -10.84 -0.48
CA ALA A 234 22.21 -9.67 0.32
C ALA A 234 22.92 -9.66 1.68
N ARG A 235 23.14 -10.84 2.27
CA ARG A 235 23.57 -11.00 3.68
C ARG A 235 22.69 -10.18 4.62
N ARG A 236 21.38 -10.28 4.41
CA ARG A 236 20.32 -9.64 5.19
C ARG A 236 19.21 -10.63 5.43
N GLY A 237 18.64 -10.65 6.64
CA GLY A 237 17.49 -11.46 6.98
C GLY A 237 16.30 -11.21 6.05
N ILE A 238 15.60 -12.29 5.71
CA ILE A 238 14.45 -12.27 4.79
C ILE A 238 13.14 -12.33 5.58
N ILE A 239 12.20 -11.46 5.22
CA ILE A 239 10.83 -11.45 5.72
C ILE A 239 9.95 -12.06 4.64
N ALA A 240 9.44 -13.26 4.89
CA ALA A 240 8.52 -13.93 3.98
C ALA A 240 7.11 -13.36 4.13
N ASP A 241 6.45 -13.11 3.01
CA ASP A 241 5.08 -12.62 2.94
C ASP A 241 4.18 -13.71 2.38
N THR A 242 3.07 -13.99 3.04
CA THR A 242 2.11 -15.01 2.63
C THR A 242 0.66 -14.60 2.92
N GLY A 243 -0.30 -15.27 2.28
CA GLY A 243 -1.73 -15.07 2.51
C GLY A 243 -2.35 -13.95 1.68
N TYR A 244 -1.60 -13.31 0.78
CA TYR A 244 -2.14 -12.46 -0.29
C TYR A 244 -2.09 -13.19 -1.64
N GLY A 245 -2.99 -12.81 -2.53
CA GLY A 245 -3.06 -13.23 -3.92
C GLY A 245 -2.95 -12.03 -4.85
N VAL A 246 -3.34 -12.25 -6.09
CA VAL A 246 -3.38 -11.23 -7.15
C VAL A 246 -4.19 -10.01 -6.70
N GLY A 247 -3.68 -8.80 -6.95
CA GLY A 247 -4.30 -7.54 -6.54
C GLY A 247 -4.37 -7.32 -5.01
N GLY A 248 -3.60 -8.07 -4.22
CA GLY A 248 -3.60 -7.96 -2.75
C GLY A 248 -4.82 -8.61 -2.07
N LEU A 249 -5.59 -9.43 -2.81
CA LEU A 249 -6.70 -10.18 -2.23
C LEU A 249 -6.19 -11.17 -1.20
N SER A 250 -6.82 -11.25 -0.03
CA SER A 250 -6.40 -12.24 0.96
C SER A 250 -6.79 -13.65 0.53
N LEU A 251 -5.83 -14.58 0.60
CA LEU A 251 -6.01 -16.02 0.42
C LEU A 251 -6.24 -16.77 1.75
N GLY A 252 -6.30 -16.05 2.86
CA GLY A 252 -6.40 -16.63 4.21
C GLY A 252 -5.06 -17.13 4.75
N LEU A 253 -5.14 -18.12 5.64
CA LEU A 253 -3.99 -18.74 6.29
C LEU A 253 -3.26 -19.69 5.33
N ASP A 254 -1.96 -19.48 5.17
CA ASP A 254 -1.07 -20.46 4.52
C ASP A 254 -0.50 -21.41 5.57
N GLU A 255 -1.12 -22.59 5.68
CA GLU A 255 -0.73 -23.64 6.63
C GLU A 255 0.67 -24.20 6.37
N SER A 256 1.23 -24.02 5.17
CA SER A 256 2.59 -24.49 4.90
C SER A 256 3.63 -23.76 5.75
N TRP A 257 3.36 -22.50 6.12
CA TRP A 257 4.18 -21.69 7.03
C TRP A 257 3.91 -21.99 8.52
N ASN A 258 2.89 -22.78 8.85
CA ASN A 258 2.61 -23.25 10.21
C ASN A 258 3.27 -24.62 10.52
N ARG A 259 4.14 -25.11 9.63
CA ARG A 259 4.86 -26.38 9.81
C ARG A 259 6.27 -26.14 10.33
N PHE A 260 6.60 -26.75 11.46
CA PHE A 260 7.92 -26.63 12.07
C PHE A 260 9.07 -26.97 11.11
N ASP A 261 8.98 -28.09 10.38
CA ASP A 261 10.04 -28.52 9.45
C ASP A 261 10.26 -27.51 8.32
N ASN A 262 9.17 -26.91 7.81
CA ASN A 262 9.25 -25.87 6.79
C ASN A 262 9.91 -24.61 7.36
N LEU A 263 9.48 -24.13 8.53
CA LEU A 263 10.07 -22.96 9.17
C LEU A 263 11.55 -23.16 9.49
N LYS A 264 11.92 -24.33 10.03
CA LYS A 264 13.32 -24.69 10.30
C LYS A 264 14.16 -24.66 9.02
N ALA A 265 13.65 -25.22 7.91
CA ALA A 265 14.34 -25.17 6.63
C ALA A 265 14.52 -23.72 6.14
N ARG A 266 13.45 -22.91 6.18
CA ARG A 266 13.49 -21.51 5.73
C ARG A 266 14.37 -20.62 6.61
N ILE A 267 14.43 -20.88 7.92
CA ILE A 267 15.38 -20.25 8.84
C ILE A 267 16.83 -20.51 8.41
N SER A 268 17.15 -21.75 8.03
CA SER A 268 18.49 -22.10 7.53
C SER A 268 18.84 -21.45 6.18
N ASP A 269 17.81 -21.06 5.42
CA ASP A 269 17.92 -20.30 4.18
C ASP A 269 17.99 -18.78 4.39
N GLY A 270 17.91 -18.29 5.63
CA GLY A 270 18.01 -16.87 5.98
C GLY A 270 16.67 -16.15 6.21
N VAL A 271 15.54 -16.88 6.24
CA VAL A 271 14.23 -16.32 6.59
C VAL A 271 14.16 -16.11 8.10
N ILE A 272 13.86 -14.88 8.52
CA ILE A 272 13.83 -14.48 9.95
C ILE A 272 12.43 -14.13 10.46
N ALA A 273 11.48 -13.94 9.56
CA ALA A 273 10.12 -13.58 9.89
C ALA A 273 9.14 -14.02 8.81
N ILE A 274 7.88 -14.22 9.19
CA ILE A 274 6.75 -14.37 8.27
C ILE A 274 5.66 -13.35 8.57
N THR A 275 5.05 -12.81 7.51
CA THR A 275 3.79 -12.06 7.58
C THR A 275 2.68 -12.90 6.95
N GLN A 276 1.60 -13.14 7.69
CA GLN A 276 0.35 -13.74 7.16
C GLN A 276 -0.72 -12.65 7.01
N ALA A 277 -1.25 -12.45 5.82
CA ALA A 277 -2.25 -11.40 5.55
C ALA A 277 -3.55 -11.52 6.36
N ASN A 278 -4.04 -12.74 6.55
CA ASN A 278 -5.30 -13.01 7.25
C ASN A 278 -5.33 -14.44 7.78
N PRO A 279 -4.57 -14.73 8.83
CA PRO A 279 -4.42 -16.10 9.32
C PRO A 279 -5.65 -16.63 10.09
N GLY A 280 -6.69 -15.80 10.30
CA GLY A 280 -7.88 -16.15 11.05
C GLY A 280 -7.66 -16.22 12.58
N ALA A 281 -8.75 -16.43 13.34
CA ALA A 281 -8.72 -16.36 14.80
C ALA A 281 -7.96 -17.52 15.48
N GLY A 282 -7.81 -18.67 14.81
CA GLY A 282 -7.15 -19.86 15.37
C GLY A 282 -5.62 -19.82 15.36
N TRP A 283 -5.01 -18.85 14.68
CA TRP A 283 -3.57 -18.84 14.45
C TRP A 283 -2.73 -18.67 15.72
N ALA A 284 -3.24 -17.95 16.73
CA ALA A 284 -2.55 -17.76 18.01
C ALA A 284 -2.15 -19.09 18.68
N GLY A 285 -3.01 -20.13 18.59
CA GLY A 285 -2.70 -21.47 19.10
C GLY A 285 -1.54 -22.15 18.36
N SER A 286 -1.45 -21.93 17.05
CA SER A 286 -0.33 -22.44 16.23
C SER A 286 0.98 -21.71 16.58
N LEU A 287 0.93 -20.41 16.82
CA LEU A 287 2.10 -19.61 17.19
C LEU A 287 2.72 -20.06 18.52
N GLY A 288 1.91 -20.39 19.52
CA GLY A 288 2.39 -20.91 20.80
C GLY A 288 3.23 -22.18 20.63
N SER A 289 2.70 -23.16 19.89
CA SER A 289 3.38 -24.44 19.61
C SER A 289 4.67 -24.23 18.83
N LEU A 290 4.61 -23.47 17.74
CA LEU A 290 5.76 -23.18 16.89
C LEU A 290 6.90 -22.48 17.65
N ARG A 291 6.56 -21.53 18.54
CA ARG A 291 7.57 -20.86 19.37
C ARG A 291 8.28 -21.84 20.30
N SER A 292 7.53 -22.72 20.98
CA SER A 292 8.12 -23.73 21.85
C SER A 292 9.05 -24.67 21.09
N GLU A 293 8.69 -25.05 19.87
CA GLU A 293 9.52 -25.92 19.02
C GLU A 293 10.77 -25.19 18.49
N LEU A 294 10.64 -23.91 18.13
CA LEU A 294 11.74 -23.09 17.61
C LEU A 294 12.71 -22.58 18.69
N ALA A 295 12.34 -22.58 19.97
CA ALA A 295 13.15 -22.07 21.07
C ALA A 295 14.53 -22.76 21.21
N TRP A 296 14.67 -23.98 20.69
CA TRP A 296 15.93 -24.74 20.71
C TRP A 296 16.91 -24.36 19.60
N GLN A 297 16.49 -23.53 18.63
CA GLN A 297 17.38 -23.11 17.54
C GLN A 297 18.35 -22.03 18.04
N ALA A 298 19.59 -22.05 17.53
CA ALA A 298 20.59 -21.05 17.85
C ALA A 298 20.04 -19.63 17.57
N PRO A 299 20.46 -18.61 18.35
CA PRO A 299 20.01 -17.23 18.12
C PRO A 299 20.25 -16.83 16.68
N LEU A 300 19.22 -16.32 16.01
CA LEU A 300 19.37 -15.78 14.66
C LEU A 300 20.35 -14.59 14.71
N ARG A 301 21.17 -14.38 13.68
CA ARG A 301 22.20 -13.32 13.76
C ARG A 301 21.64 -11.90 13.57
N GLU A 302 20.39 -11.75 13.09
CA GLU A 302 19.92 -10.49 12.48
C GLU A 302 18.44 -10.11 12.81
N CYS A 303 17.94 -10.26 14.04
CA CYS A 303 16.51 -10.02 14.35
C CYS A 303 16.21 -8.88 15.35
N SER A 304 17.07 -7.85 15.42
CA SER A 304 16.97 -6.79 16.44
C SER A 304 15.79 -5.83 16.30
N TRP A 305 15.12 -5.76 15.15
CA TRP A 305 14.05 -4.76 14.91
C TRP A 305 12.72 -5.03 15.64
N ALA A 306 12.49 -6.27 16.06
CA ALA A 306 11.25 -6.69 16.71
C ALA A 306 11.35 -6.71 18.25
N GLN A 307 12.40 -6.12 18.83
CA GLN A 307 12.45 -5.77 20.24
C GLN A 307 11.86 -4.36 20.39
N SER A 308 10.54 -4.24 20.46
CA SER A 308 9.93 -2.92 20.65
C SER A 308 10.13 -2.47 22.10
N VAL A 309 10.74 -1.30 22.26
CA VAL A 309 10.64 -0.49 23.48
C VAL A 309 10.00 0.83 23.07
N TYR A 310 8.76 0.78 22.57
CA TYR A 310 8.02 2.02 22.45
C TYR A 310 7.82 2.54 23.88
N ALA A 311 8.26 3.79 24.11
CA ALA A 311 7.97 4.45 25.36
C ALA A 311 6.45 4.41 25.61
N PRO A 312 6.01 4.31 26.88
CA PRO A 312 4.61 4.53 27.21
C PRO A 312 4.15 5.82 26.52
N ALA A 313 2.92 5.84 25.99
CA ALA A 313 2.39 7.06 25.39
C ALA A 313 2.60 8.21 26.37
N PRO A 314 3.14 9.37 25.93
CA PRO A 314 3.15 10.54 26.80
C PRO A 314 1.71 10.72 27.31
N PRO A 315 1.52 11.09 28.60
CA PRO A 315 0.19 11.39 29.09
C PRO A 315 -0.44 12.38 28.12
N PRO A 316 -1.72 12.18 27.72
CA PRO A 316 -2.35 13.04 26.72
C PRO A 316 -2.14 14.48 27.15
N HIS A 317 -1.34 15.23 26.38
CA HIS A 317 -1.06 16.63 26.66
C HIS A 317 -2.38 17.39 26.52
N GLY A 318 -3.13 17.49 27.61
CA GLY A 318 -4.47 18.07 27.67
C GLY A 318 -5.38 17.61 26.55
N ALA A 319 -6.16 16.54 26.76
CA ALA A 319 -7.26 16.15 25.85
C ALA A 319 -8.15 17.36 25.46
N ALA A 320 -8.23 18.38 26.32
CA ALA A 320 -8.89 19.66 26.03
C ALA A 320 -8.32 20.43 24.83
N ALA A 321 -7.01 20.38 24.53
CA ALA A 321 -6.41 21.17 23.46
C ALA A 321 -6.59 20.56 22.06
N HIS A 322 -6.59 19.22 21.96
CA HIS A 322 -6.82 18.55 20.68
C HIS A 322 -8.30 18.53 20.31
N GLU A 323 -9.19 18.31 21.29
CA GLU A 323 -10.64 18.39 21.09
C GLU A 323 -11.10 19.83 20.76
N LEU A 324 -10.46 20.86 21.33
CA LEU A 324 -10.69 22.26 20.95
C LEU A 324 -10.14 22.61 19.56
N HIS A 325 -9.05 21.99 19.10
CA HIS A 325 -8.50 22.27 17.76
C HIS A 325 -9.32 21.58 16.65
N GLU A 326 -9.92 20.43 16.96
CA GLU A 326 -10.86 19.71 16.10
C GLU A 326 -12.22 20.44 16.05
N GLN A 327 -12.76 20.84 17.20
CA GLN A 327 -13.96 21.69 17.28
C GLN A 327 -13.76 23.08 16.64
N ALA A 328 -12.57 23.69 16.76
CA ALA A 328 -12.29 24.96 16.09
C ALA A 328 -12.16 24.83 14.57
N GLY A 329 -11.71 23.68 14.06
CA GLY A 329 -11.71 23.36 12.63
C GLY A 329 -13.14 23.26 12.09
N ASP A 330 -14.01 22.53 12.80
CA ASP A 330 -15.42 22.38 12.46
C ASP A 330 -16.19 23.71 12.53
N ILE A 331 -15.93 24.54 13.55
CA ILE A 331 -16.54 25.87 13.67
C ILE A 331 -16.10 26.79 12.53
N ARG A 332 -14.84 26.73 12.08
CA ARG A 332 -14.35 27.53 10.93
C ARG A 332 -14.99 27.07 9.61
N ASN A 333 -15.12 25.76 9.39
CA ASN A 333 -15.78 25.23 8.19
C ASN A 333 -17.28 25.56 8.18
N MET A 334 -17.97 25.42 9.31
CA MET A 334 -19.37 25.86 9.43
C MET A 334 -19.54 27.37 9.19
N SER A 335 -18.61 28.19 9.68
CA SER A 335 -18.61 29.64 9.43
C SER A 335 -18.41 29.97 7.96
N TYR A 336 -17.58 29.21 7.24
CA TYR A 336 -17.33 29.40 5.81
C TYR A 336 -18.57 29.05 4.96
N TYR A 337 -19.24 27.92 5.26
CA TYR A 337 -20.48 27.54 4.58
C TYR A 337 -21.65 28.49 4.91
N ALA A 338 -21.74 28.97 6.16
CA ALA A 338 -22.73 29.98 6.52
C ALA A 338 -22.50 31.31 5.78
N LEU A 339 -21.24 31.73 5.61
CA LEU A 339 -20.88 32.92 4.83
C LEU A 339 -21.23 32.77 3.35
N LEU A 340 -20.92 31.62 2.74
CA LEU A 340 -21.26 31.31 1.36
C LEU A 340 -22.78 31.24 1.14
N ALA A 341 -23.51 30.65 2.09
CA ALA A 341 -24.98 30.62 2.05
C ALA A 341 -25.57 32.04 2.16
N ALA A 342 -25.04 32.89 3.05
CA ALA A 342 -25.46 34.28 3.19
C ALA A 342 -25.20 35.10 1.93
N LEU A 343 -24.03 34.93 1.29
CA LEU A 343 -23.71 35.56 0.01
C LEU A 343 -24.62 35.06 -1.12
N GLY A 344 -24.89 33.76 -1.18
CA GLY A 344 -25.83 33.17 -2.14
C GLY A 344 -27.25 33.72 -2.01
N ILE A 345 -27.75 33.84 -0.77
CA ILE A 345 -29.07 34.43 -0.48
C ILE A 345 -29.09 35.92 -0.88
N GLY A 346 -28.03 36.68 -0.59
CA GLY A 346 -27.91 38.09 -0.96
C GLY A 346 -27.98 38.32 -2.47
N VAL A 347 -27.32 37.47 -3.26
CA VAL A 347 -27.40 37.49 -4.73
C VAL A 347 -28.82 37.17 -5.20
N LEU A 348 -29.47 36.17 -4.60
CA LEU A 348 -30.83 35.77 -4.97
C LEU A 348 -31.84 36.90 -4.71
N ILE A 349 -31.76 37.55 -3.54
CA ILE A 349 -32.62 38.69 -3.18
C ILE A 349 -32.39 39.86 -4.12
N SER A 350 -31.13 40.15 -4.45
CA SER A 350 -30.79 41.23 -5.40
C SER A 350 -31.36 40.97 -6.80
N LEU A 351 -31.31 39.72 -7.25
CA LEU A 351 -31.89 39.29 -8.53
C LEU A 351 -33.42 39.44 -8.53
N VAL A 352 -34.10 38.99 -7.47
CA VAL A 352 -35.56 39.13 -7.33
C VAL A 352 -35.97 40.60 -7.32
N CYS A 353 -35.26 41.45 -6.58
CA CYS A 353 -35.49 42.89 -6.54
C CYS A 353 -35.29 43.55 -7.92
N PHE A 354 -34.26 43.15 -8.65
CA PHE A 354 -33.99 43.65 -10.00
C PHE A 354 -35.11 43.27 -10.99
N VAL A 355 -35.52 41.99 -10.99
CA VAL A 355 -36.63 41.49 -11.83
C VAL A 355 -37.93 42.22 -11.51
N ARG A 356 -38.25 42.39 -10.22
CA ARG A 356 -39.45 43.13 -9.78
C ARG A 356 -39.44 44.58 -10.26
N ARG A 357 -38.30 45.28 -10.18
CA ARG A 357 -38.16 46.66 -10.70
C ARG A 357 -38.40 46.72 -12.21
N LYS A 358 -37.87 45.75 -12.97
CA LYS A 358 -38.08 45.68 -14.43
C LYS A 358 -39.55 45.44 -14.78
N ILE A 359 -40.24 44.55 -14.05
CA ILE A 359 -41.68 44.29 -14.22
C ILE A 359 -42.51 45.56 -13.92
N LEU A 360 -42.22 46.26 -12.82
CA LEU A 360 -42.92 47.49 -12.48
C LEU A 360 -42.70 48.60 -13.51
N ALA A 361 -41.46 48.75 -14.00
CA ALA A 361 -41.15 49.71 -15.07
C ALA A 361 -41.83 49.34 -16.39
N ALA A 362 -41.98 48.05 -16.70
CA ALA A 362 -42.73 47.58 -17.86
C ALA A 362 -44.23 47.86 -17.71
N ARG A 363 -44.83 47.58 -16.53
CA ARG A 363 -46.23 47.90 -16.24
C ARG A 363 -46.53 49.39 -16.31
N SER A 364 -45.66 50.24 -15.78
CA SER A 364 -45.79 51.70 -15.87
C SER A 364 -45.68 52.21 -17.32
N ARG A 365 -44.82 51.61 -18.14
CA ARG A 365 -44.77 51.91 -19.59
C ARG A 365 -46.04 51.46 -20.29
N TRP A 366 -46.53 50.25 -20.01
CA TRP A 366 -47.76 49.73 -20.59
C TRP A 366 -48.98 50.58 -20.22
N ALA A 367 -49.11 50.98 -18.96
CA ALA A 367 -50.20 51.86 -18.49
C ALA A 367 -50.19 53.25 -19.17
N ARG A 368 -49.02 53.77 -19.55
CA ARG A 368 -48.90 55.03 -20.31
C ARG A 368 -49.28 54.87 -21.79
N LEU A 369 -49.02 53.70 -22.38
CA LEU A 369 -49.34 53.42 -23.79
C LEU A 369 -50.82 53.04 -23.97
N HIS A 370 -51.49 52.57 -22.92
CA HIS A 370 -52.89 52.21 -22.94
C HIS A 370 -53.66 52.92 -21.82
N PRO A 371 -53.87 54.24 -21.91
CA PRO A 371 -54.78 54.94 -21.02
C PRO A 371 -56.16 54.29 -21.18
N ARG A 372 -56.59 53.54 -20.15
CA ARG A 372 -57.93 52.96 -20.12
C ARG A 372 -58.93 54.10 -20.20
N SER A 373 -59.65 54.17 -21.30
CA SER A 373 -60.91 54.88 -21.39
C SER A 373 -61.81 54.34 -20.27
N ALA A 374 -62.32 55.26 -19.45
CA ALA A 374 -63.24 54.96 -18.37
C ALA A 374 -64.49 54.29 -18.94
N ILE A 375 -64.62 52.98 -18.72
CA ILE A 375 -65.86 52.24 -18.96
C ILE A 375 -66.58 52.21 -17.62
N SER A 376 -67.73 52.88 -17.57
CA SER A 376 -68.66 52.89 -16.42
C SER A 376 -69.06 51.46 -16.01
N PRO A 377 -69.32 51.24 -14.70
CA PRO A 377 -69.66 49.92 -14.20
C PRO A 377 -71.06 49.51 -14.67
N VAL A 378 -71.15 48.42 -15.42
CA VAL A 378 -72.39 47.69 -15.67
C VAL A 378 -72.58 46.70 -14.51
N ASN A 379 -73.67 46.90 -13.77
CA ASN A 379 -74.24 45.93 -12.86
C ASN A 379 -74.67 44.67 -13.62
N SER A 380 -74.16 43.51 -13.21
CA SER A 380 -74.86 42.23 -13.40
C SER A 380 -74.41 41.28 -12.31
N GLY A 381 -75.31 41.03 -11.36
CA GLY A 381 -75.15 39.95 -10.40
C GLY A 381 -75.29 38.60 -11.08
N THR A 382 -74.54 37.62 -10.59
CA THR A 382 -74.96 36.22 -10.57
C THR A 382 -74.18 35.52 -9.47
N ASP A 383 -74.97 35.07 -8.51
CA ASP A 383 -74.72 34.06 -7.51
C ASP A 383 -74.30 32.74 -8.16
N ILE A 384 -73.45 31.94 -7.50
CA ILE A 384 -73.43 30.46 -7.50
C ILE A 384 -72.28 29.98 -6.59
N SER A 385 -72.71 29.35 -5.51
CA SER A 385 -72.03 28.42 -4.61
C SER A 385 -71.31 27.27 -5.32
N LYS A 386 -70.16 26.82 -4.79
CA LYS A 386 -70.00 25.49 -4.14
C LYS A 386 -68.55 25.21 -3.74
N GLN A 387 -68.42 24.85 -2.46
CA GLN A 387 -67.28 24.17 -1.83
C GLN A 387 -67.24 22.69 -2.25
N ASP A 388 -66.05 22.09 -2.27
CA ASP A 388 -65.70 20.76 -1.71
C ASP A 388 -64.27 20.39 -2.18
N GLU A 389 -63.30 20.36 -1.26
CA GLU A 389 -62.77 19.15 -0.59
C GLU A 389 -62.13 18.12 -1.52
N LEU A 390 -60.80 17.99 -1.49
CA LEU A 390 -60.08 16.75 -1.79
C LEU A 390 -58.71 16.75 -1.07
N ARG A 391 -58.60 15.95 0.00
CA ARG A 391 -57.34 15.56 0.68
C ARG A 391 -56.75 14.29 0.02
N PRO A 392 -55.41 14.15 -0.05
CA PRO A 392 -54.76 12.92 -0.53
C PRO A 392 -54.54 11.85 0.57
N LYS A 393 -54.61 10.58 0.14
CA LYS A 393 -54.53 9.31 0.90
C LYS A 393 -53.09 8.88 1.29
N PRO A 394 -52.91 8.08 2.35
CA PRO A 394 -51.61 7.49 2.73
C PRO A 394 -51.39 6.07 2.14
N LEU A 395 -50.11 5.75 1.89
CA LEU A 395 -49.60 4.47 1.39
C LEU A 395 -49.39 3.43 2.52
N ARG A 396 -49.78 2.19 2.23
CA ARG A 396 -49.75 1.01 3.10
C ARG A 396 -48.37 0.33 3.16
N HIS A 397 -47.98 -0.13 4.35
CA HIS A 397 -46.94 -1.14 4.59
C HIS A 397 -47.48 -2.57 4.39
N GLY A 398 -46.71 -3.42 3.72
CA GLY A 398 -46.94 -4.85 3.60
C GLY A 398 -45.98 -5.63 4.51
N ARG A 399 -46.55 -6.49 5.36
CA ARG A 399 -45.89 -7.44 6.26
C ARG A 399 -46.30 -8.85 5.80
N ALA A 400 -45.37 -9.79 5.71
CA ALA A 400 -45.69 -11.22 5.56
C ALA A 400 -44.79 -12.05 6.48
N GLN A 401 -45.42 -12.99 7.18
CA GLN A 401 -44.85 -14.00 8.09
C GLN A 401 -45.28 -15.39 7.60
N ARG A 402 -44.58 -16.41 8.14
CA ARG A 402 -44.86 -17.88 8.19
C ARG A 402 -44.18 -18.71 7.08
N ALA A 403 -43.72 -19.94 7.28
CA ALA A 403 -43.71 -20.87 8.42
C ALA A 403 -42.64 -21.97 8.19
N ALA A 404 -42.40 -22.76 9.24
CA ALA A 404 -41.51 -23.92 9.31
C ALA A 404 -42.11 -25.24 8.74
N SER A 405 -41.24 -26.13 8.25
CA SER A 405 -41.30 -27.61 8.24
C SER A 405 -39.93 -28.09 7.66
N GLY A 406 -39.22 -29.14 8.09
CA GLY A 406 -39.59 -30.42 8.66
C GLY A 406 -39.42 -31.52 7.61
N GLY A 407 -38.31 -32.28 7.59
CA GLY A 407 -38.18 -33.45 6.71
C GLY A 407 -36.78 -34.09 6.63
N ARG A 408 -36.62 -35.26 7.27
CA ARG A 408 -35.55 -36.24 7.02
C ARG A 408 -35.76 -36.93 5.67
N GLY A 409 -34.68 -37.29 4.98
CA GLY A 409 -34.69 -38.21 3.85
C GLY A 409 -33.30 -38.77 3.59
N THR A 410 -33.17 -40.09 3.68
CA THR A 410 -31.96 -40.90 3.49
C THR A 410 -31.79 -41.34 2.03
N ARG A 411 -30.54 -41.73 1.70
CA ARG A 411 -30.11 -42.84 0.82
C ARG A 411 -29.80 -42.59 -0.67
N ALA A 412 -28.63 -43.16 -1.05
CA ALA A 412 -28.16 -43.66 -2.35
C ALA A 412 -28.10 -42.63 -3.52
N GLY A 413 -26.98 -42.40 -4.18
CA GLY A 413 -26.07 -43.39 -4.75
C GLY A 413 -26.37 -43.50 -6.24
N VAL A 414 -25.69 -42.70 -7.08
CA VAL A 414 -25.67 -42.84 -8.54
C VAL A 414 -24.31 -42.37 -9.06
N GLU A 415 -23.55 -43.33 -9.59
CA GLU A 415 -22.44 -43.16 -10.53
C GLU A 415 -22.87 -42.47 -11.82
N MET A 416 -21.87 -42.09 -12.63
CA MET A 416 -21.89 -41.56 -14.01
C MET A 416 -21.53 -40.07 -14.05
N GLY A 417 -20.57 -39.62 -14.85
CA GLY A 417 -19.80 -40.31 -15.87
C GLY A 417 -18.70 -39.38 -16.38
N ALA A 418 -17.58 -39.98 -16.75
CA ALA A 418 -16.48 -39.34 -17.44
C ALA A 418 -16.85 -39.01 -18.89
N ALA A 419 -16.42 -37.83 -19.37
CA ALA A 419 -15.94 -37.53 -20.73
C ALA A 419 -15.82 -36.00 -20.93
N PRO A 420 -15.09 -35.51 -21.95
CA PRO A 420 -13.77 -35.91 -22.38
C PRO A 420 -12.81 -34.73 -22.63
N HIS A 421 -11.52 -35.06 -22.69
CA HIS A 421 -10.40 -34.23 -23.12
C HIS A 421 -10.65 -33.48 -24.45
N ALA A 422 -10.55 -32.15 -24.40
CA ALA A 422 -10.35 -31.32 -25.58
C ALA A 422 -8.84 -31.28 -25.92
N LYS A 423 -8.49 -31.84 -27.08
CA LYS A 423 -7.16 -31.80 -27.69
C LYS A 423 -6.81 -30.36 -28.11
N ALA A 424 -5.86 -29.74 -27.42
CA ALA A 424 -5.21 -28.52 -27.91
C ALA A 424 -4.21 -28.89 -29.02
N LYS A 425 -4.44 -28.33 -30.22
CA LYS A 425 -3.56 -28.43 -31.38
C LYS A 425 -2.31 -27.59 -31.14
N THR A 426 -1.15 -28.23 -31.17
CA THR A 426 0.18 -27.60 -31.21
C THR A 426 0.39 -26.84 -32.54
N PRO A 427 0.91 -25.59 -32.53
CA PRO A 427 1.38 -24.95 -33.74
C PRO A 427 2.75 -25.50 -34.15
N LYS A 428 2.89 -25.76 -35.45
CA LYS A 428 4.11 -26.23 -36.12
C LYS A 428 5.26 -25.22 -35.94
N ALA A 429 6.41 -25.73 -35.49
CA ALA A 429 7.68 -25.02 -35.45
C ALA A 429 8.14 -24.59 -36.86
N ALA A 430 8.48 -23.32 -36.99
CA ALA A 430 9.15 -22.76 -38.15
C ALA A 430 10.61 -23.24 -38.20
N LYS A 431 11.03 -23.71 -39.38
CA LYS A 431 12.39 -24.16 -39.68
C LYS A 431 13.36 -22.98 -39.63
N SER A 432 14.31 -23.00 -38.69
CA SER A 432 15.47 -22.11 -38.70
C SER A 432 16.52 -22.62 -39.68
N GLY A 433 16.97 -21.73 -40.58
CA GLY A 433 18.02 -21.98 -41.56
C GLY A 433 19.40 -22.09 -40.90
N LYS A 434 20.18 -23.06 -41.34
CA LYS A 434 21.61 -23.22 -41.01
C LYS A 434 22.44 -22.09 -41.63
N PRO A 435 23.39 -21.47 -40.92
CA PRO A 435 24.45 -20.71 -41.57
C PRO A 435 25.57 -21.65 -42.07
N LYS A 436 26.08 -21.37 -43.27
CA LYS A 436 27.28 -21.99 -43.87
C LYS A 436 28.55 -21.50 -43.16
N PRO A 437 29.64 -22.30 -43.14
CA PRO A 437 30.92 -21.88 -42.57
C PRO A 437 31.71 -21.04 -43.58
N SER A 438 32.24 -19.89 -43.14
CA SER A 438 33.24 -19.15 -43.91
C SER A 438 34.66 -19.53 -43.45
N LYS A 439 35.57 -19.53 -44.44
CA LYS A 439 36.91 -20.11 -44.40
C LYS A 439 37.92 -19.19 -43.70
N ARG A 440 38.89 -19.87 -43.06
CA ARG A 440 40.31 -19.55 -42.87
C ARG A 440 40.84 -18.27 -43.56
N CYS A 441 41.53 -17.46 -42.77
CA CYS A 441 42.83 -16.87 -43.12
C CYS A 441 43.82 -17.13 -41.97
N SER A 442 45.07 -17.44 -42.32
CA SER A 442 46.17 -17.78 -41.43
C SER A 442 47.34 -16.83 -41.70
N SER A 443 47.93 -16.26 -40.64
CA SER A 443 49.34 -15.85 -40.52
C SER A 443 49.53 -15.33 -39.09
N ALA A 444 50.36 -15.95 -38.23
CA ALA A 444 51.78 -15.57 -37.96
C ALA A 444 51.90 -14.09 -37.55
N THR A 445 52.46 -13.67 -36.40
CA THR A 445 53.56 -14.15 -35.56
C THR A 445 53.61 -13.27 -34.29
N ALA A 446 54.41 -13.71 -33.30
CA ALA A 446 55.15 -12.92 -32.30
C ALA A 446 54.66 -12.96 -30.85
N ASP A 447 55.52 -13.59 -30.04
CA ASP A 447 55.62 -13.56 -28.60
C ASP A 447 55.64 -12.14 -28.01
N ALA A 448 54.79 -11.90 -27.00
CA ALA A 448 55.06 -10.93 -25.95
C ALA A 448 54.26 -11.30 -24.69
N LYS A 449 54.97 -11.77 -23.65
CA LYS A 449 54.42 -11.92 -22.29
C LYS A 449 54.01 -10.55 -21.74
N PRO A 450 52.77 -10.35 -21.25
CA PRO A 450 52.44 -9.15 -20.50
C PRO A 450 53.03 -9.24 -19.07
N LYS A 451 53.90 -8.28 -18.74
CA LYS A 451 54.37 -8.00 -17.39
C LYS A 451 53.17 -7.65 -16.49
N VAL A 452 52.92 -8.46 -15.47
CA VAL A 452 52.01 -8.16 -14.37
C VAL A 452 52.56 -6.96 -13.57
N PRO A 453 51.83 -5.84 -13.43
CA PRO A 453 52.23 -4.76 -12.53
C PRO A 453 51.97 -5.18 -11.08
N ARG A 454 53.00 -5.08 -10.24
CA ARG A 454 52.87 -5.25 -8.78
C ARG A 454 51.92 -4.18 -8.21
N PRO A 455 51.06 -4.52 -7.23
CA PRO A 455 50.22 -3.54 -6.55
C PRO A 455 51.08 -2.56 -5.76
N ARG A 456 50.85 -1.26 -5.97
CA ARG A 456 51.40 -0.19 -5.12
C ARG A 456 50.66 -0.19 -3.78
N PRO A 457 51.35 -0.02 -2.64
CA PRO A 457 50.70 0.12 -1.35
C PRO A 457 49.86 1.40 -1.30
N ALA A 458 48.67 1.29 -0.72
CA ALA A 458 47.74 2.38 -0.52
C ALA A 458 48.37 3.49 0.34
N LYS A 459 48.35 4.72 -0.17
CA LYS A 459 48.61 5.92 0.64
C LYS A 459 47.45 6.09 1.63
N ALA A 460 47.78 6.04 2.91
CA ALA A 460 46.88 6.44 3.98
C ALA A 460 46.51 7.92 3.82
N CYS A 461 45.22 8.21 3.63
CA CYS A 461 44.67 9.53 3.88
C CYS A 461 44.49 9.68 5.39
N SER A 462 45.46 10.32 6.05
CA SER A 462 45.32 10.85 7.39
C SER A 462 44.37 12.05 7.35
N LEU A 463 43.14 11.85 7.83
CA LEU A 463 42.25 12.95 8.24
C LEU A 463 42.84 13.53 9.53
N ALA A 464 43.31 14.77 9.45
CA ALA A 464 43.67 15.56 10.61
C ALA A 464 42.41 15.85 11.43
N VAL A 465 42.39 15.34 12.66
CA VAL A 465 41.47 15.77 13.71
C VAL A 465 42.09 17.02 14.33
N ALA A 466 41.47 18.18 14.13
CA ALA A 466 41.75 19.35 14.94
C ALA A 466 40.99 19.18 16.26
N ASN A 467 41.73 18.87 17.33
CA ASN A 467 41.29 19.05 18.70
C ASN A 467 41.71 20.47 19.10
N ASP A 468 40.74 21.36 19.26
CA ASP A 468 40.91 22.60 20.04
C ASP A 468 40.30 22.34 21.43
N ALA A 469 41.18 22.18 22.42
CA ALA A 469 40.96 22.31 23.88
C ALA A 469 42.36 22.22 24.52
N ASP A 470 42.80 23.01 25.48
CA ASP A 470 42.23 24.14 26.20
C ASP A 470 43.43 24.90 26.79
N GLU A 471 43.23 26.12 27.26
CA GLU A 471 44.19 26.79 28.13
C GLU A 471 44.40 25.98 29.42
N SER A 472 45.59 25.38 29.61
CA SER A 472 46.48 25.45 30.80
C SER A 472 47.48 24.30 30.86
#